data_AF-A0A943E275-F1
#
_entry.id   AF-A0A943E275-F1
#
_cell.length_a   1.000
_cell.length_b   1.000
_cell.length_c   1.000
_cell.angle_alpha   90.00
_cell.angle_beta   90.00
_cell.angle_gamma   90.00
#
_symmetry.space_group_name_H-M   'P 1'
#
loop_
_entity.id
_entity.type
_entity.pdbx_description
1 polymer ?
#
loop_
_entity_poly.entity_id
_entity_poly.type
_entity_poly.pdbx_seq_one_letter_code
_entity_poly.pdbx_strand_id
1 'polypeptide(L)'
;MPTIADDSLSYIPWGGDNQMLFDILYLVEKDDALATCQCFNAKVYYGSGLQYCATEAFASVKSAIDDFLLDNDLAAYFLGVCQNFKHFSFAVSVHFLNEDGSRIVRLLRK
;
A
#
# COMPACT_ATOMS: atom_id res chain seq x y z
N MET A 1 9.02 -19.37 12.02
CA MET A 1 8.07 -20.33 12.64
C MET A 1 6.87 -19.55 13.13
N PRO A 2 5.66 -20.13 13.17
CA PRO A 2 4.52 -19.48 13.81
C PRO A 2 4.82 -19.18 15.27
N THR A 3 4.54 -17.95 15.69
CA THR A 3 4.56 -17.55 17.09
C THR A 3 3.19 -17.86 17.69
N ILE A 4 3.18 -18.63 18.77
CA ILE A 4 1.96 -18.99 19.49
C ILE A 4 1.55 -17.79 20.35
N ALA A 5 0.35 -17.26 20.11
CA ALA A 5 -0.22 -16.16 20.88
C ALA A 5 -1.05 -16.69 22.06
N ASP A 6 -1.84 -17.74 21.82
CA ASP A 6 -2.62 -18.46 22.82
C ASP A 6 -2.84 -19.93 22.40
N ASP A 7 -3.61 -20.70 23.18
CA ASP A 7 -3.88 -22.13 22.95
C ASP A 7 -4.56 -22.43 21.59
N SER A 8 -5.18 -21.44 20.96
CA SER A 8 -5.94 -21.53 19.71
C SER A 8 -5.40 -20.65 18.57
N LEU A 9 -4.59 -19.64 18.90
CA LEU A 9 -4.15 -18.58 18.02
C LEU A 9 -2.63 -18.62 17.87
N SER A 10 -2.19 -18.68 16.62
CA SER A 10 -0.81 -18.44 16.25
C SER A 10 -0.76 -17.48 15.08
N TYR A 11 0.34 -16.76 14.94
CA TYR A 11 0.57 -15.84 13.83
C TYR A 11 1.99 -16.01 13.30
N ILE A 12 2.19 -15.61 12.04
CA ILE A 12 3.53 -15.53 11.46
C ILE A 12 4.06 -14.12 11.71
N PRO A 13 5.13 -13.94 12.50
CA PRO A 13 5.76 -12.63 12.64
C PRO A 13 6.35 -12.21 11.29
N TRP A 14 6.35 -10.91 11.02
CA TRP A 14 7.05 -10.40 9.85
C TRP A 14 8.55 -10.37 10.14
N GLY A 15 9.29 -11.30 9.53
CA GLY A 15 10.73 -11.42 9.75
C GLY A 15 11.08 -12.34 10.93
N GLY A 16 12.15 -11.99 11.66
CA GLY A 16 12.64 -12.79 12.79
C GLY A 16 11.79 -12.67 14.06
N ASP A 17 11.20 -11.50 14.28
CA ASP A 17 10.34 -11.16 15.42
C ASP A 17 9.35 -10.04 15.04
N ASN A 18 8.57 -9.55 16.01
CA ASN A 18 7.63 -8.44 15.79
C ASN A 18 8.29 -7.06 15.78
N GLN A 19 9.58 -6.95 16.08
CA GLN A 19 10.31 -5.68 16.17
C GLN A 19 11.02 -5.32 14.87
N MET A 20 11.36 -6.31 14.04
CA MET A 20 12.11 -6.12 12.79
C MET A 20 11.58 -4.98 11.90
N LEU A 21 10.26 -4.77 11.84
CA LEU A 21 9.66 -3.66 11.08
C LEU A 21 10.07 -2.29 11.64
N PHE A 22 9.98 -2.13 12.96
CA PHE A 22 10.33 -0.90 13.66
C PHE A 22 11.84 -0.67 13.62
N ASP A 23 12.65 -1.73 13.73
CA ASP A 23 14.09 -1.65 13.64
C ASP A 23 14.55 -1.20 12.24
N ILE A 24 13.94 -1.72 11.17
CA ILE A 24 14.26 -1.29 9.80
C ILE A 24 13.93 0.19 9.61
N LEU A 25 12.78 0.65 10.08
CA LEU A 25 12.41 2.06 10.01
C LEU A 25 13.42 2.93 10.76
N TYR A 26 13.73 2.56 12.00
CA TYR A 26 14.70 3.28 12.82
C TYR A 26 16.09 3.33 12.16
N LEU A 27 16.57 2.21 11.61
CA LEU A 27 17.88 2.15 10.96
C LEU A 27 17.93 2.97 9.65
N VAL A 28 16.83 2.98 8.88
CA VAL A 28 16.73 3.81 7.66
C VAL A 28 16.69 5.29 8.03
N GLU A 29 15.88 5.69 9.00
CA GLU A 29 15.74 7.09 9.42
C GLU A 29 16.99 7.65 10.11
N LYS A 30 17.78 6.79 10.74
CA LYS A 30 19.05 7.18 11.38
C LYS A 30 20.14 7.57 10.37
N ASP A 31 20.06 7.10 9.13
CA ASP A 31 21.02 7.41 8.07
C ASP A 31 20.37 8.30 7.01
N ASP A 32 20.68 9.60 7.04
CA ASP A 32 20.11 10.60 6.13
C ASP A 32 20.36 10.27 4.65
N ALA A 33 21.52 9.69 4.32
CA ALA A 33 21.85 9.35 2.95
C ALA A 33 20.99 8.16 2.47
N LEU A 34 20.87 7.13 3.29
CA LEU A 34 20.01 5.98 3.03
C LEU A 34 18.54 6.40 2.90
N ALA A 35 18.03 7.19 3.85
CA ALA A 35 16.65 7.70 3.82
C ALA A 35 16.37 8.50 2.53
N THR A 36 17.30 9.37 2.14
CA THR A 36 17.19 10.16 0.91
C THR A 36 17.20 9.28 -0.33
N CYS A 37 18.13 8.32 -0.42
CA CYS A 37 18.21 7.38 -1.53
C CYS A 37 16.96 6.49 -1.64
N GLN A 38 16.41 6.02 -0.52
CA GLN A 38 15.18 5.21 -0.51
C GLN A 38 13.96 6.03 -0.96
N CYS A 39 13.85 7.28 -0.49
CA CYS A 39 12.79 8.20 -0.94
C CYS A 39 12.91 8.48 -2.45
N PHE A 40 14.11 8.71 -2.96
CA PHE A 40 14.35 8.87 -4.39
C PHE A 40 13.95 7.62 -5.18
N ASN A 41 14.39 6.43 -4.73
CA ASN A 41 14.05 5.16 -5.38
C ASN A 41 12.53 4.92 -5.40
N ALA A 42 11.81 5.26 -4.33
CA ALA A 42 10.36 5.16 -4.30
C ALA A 42 9.70 6.09 -5.33
N LYS A 43 10.20 7.33 -5.47
CA LYS A 43 9.70 8.29 -6.47
C LYS A 43 10.02 7.85 -7.90
N VAL A 44 11.18 7.24 -8.14
CA VAL A 44 11.53 6.67 -9.44
C VAL A 44 10.60 5.51 -9.81
N TYR A 45 10.27 4.64 -8.85
CA TYR A 45 9.27 3.58 -9.04
C TYR A 45 7.87 4.13 -9.32
N TYR A 46 7.51 5.23 -8.67
CA TYR A 46 6.29 5.97 -8.97
C TYR A 46 6.36 6.69 -10.34
N GLY A 47 7.54 6.89 -10.94
CA GLY A 47 7.80 7.92 -11.96
C GLY A 47 6.90 7.91 -13.21
N SER A 48 6.34 6.76 -13.60
CA SER A 48 5.37 6.69 -14.70
C SER A 48 3.93 7.03 -14.29
N GLY A 49 3.69 7.25 -13.00
CA GLY A 49 2.39 7.45 -12.39
C GLY A 49 1.46 6.24 -12.55
N LEU A 50 0.18 6.49 -12.34
CA LEU A 50 -0.89 5.58 -12.73
C LEU A 50 -1.63 6.14 -13.93
N GLN A 51 -1.88 5.29 -14.92
CA GLN A 51 -2.74 5.60 -16.07
C GLN A 51 -3.93 4.64 -16.05
N TYR A 52 -5.14 5.21 -16.07
CA TYR A 52 -6.37 4.45 -16.16
C TYR A 52 -6.92 4.59 -17.57
N CYS A 53 -7.09 3.48 -18.28
CA CYS A 53 -7.74 3.46 -19.58
C CYS A 53 -9.20 3.07 -19.41
N ALA A 54 -10.11 4.02 -19.64
CA ALA A 54 -11.55 3.78 -19.66
C ALA A 54 -12.15 3.92 -21.07
N THR A 55 -11.32 3.97 -22.12
CA THR A 55 -11.76 4.33 -23.49
C THR A 55 -12.92 3.47 -23.98
N GLU A 56 -12.81 2.14 -23.80
CA GLU A 56 -13.79 1.14 -24.24
C GLU A 56 -14.93 0.92 -23.23
N ALA A 57 -14.91 1.60 -22.08
CA ALA A 57 -15.91 1.42 -21.04
C ALA A 57 -17.25 2.11 -21.39
N PHE A 58 -18.35 1.50 -20.95
CA PHE A 58 -19.68 2.11 -20.99
C PHE A 58 -19.73 3.42 -20.19
N ALA A 59 -20.64 4.33 -20.56
CA ALA A 59 -20.78 5.62 -19.88
C ALA A 59 -21.01 5.50 -18.37
N SER A 60 -21.77 4.49 -17.94
CA SER A 60 -22.01 4.20 -16.51
C SER A 60 -20.73 3.81 -15.76
N VAL A 61 -19.84 3.05 -16.42
CA VAL A 61 -18.56 2.63 -15.83
C VAL A 61 -17.60 3.81 -15.76
N LYS A 62 -17.57 4.67 -16.79
CA LYS A 62 -16.77 5.91 -16.77
C LYS A 62 -17.15 6.81 -15.59
N SER A 63 -18.46 7.05 -15.40
CA SER A 63 -18.96 7.82 -14.26
C SER A 63 -18.55 7.20 -12.92
N ALA A 64 -18.64 5.87 -12.79
CA ALA A 64 -18.25 5.18 -11.56
C ALA A 64 -16.74 5.26 -11.29
N ILE A 65 -15.91 5.25 -12.34
CA ILE A 65 -14.46 5.48 -12.22
C ILE A 65 -14.18 6.90 -11.74
N ASP A 66 -14.84 7.90 -12.33
CA ASP A 66 -14.67 9.31 -11.94
C ASP A 66 -15.06 9.52 -10.47
N ASP A 67 -16.21 8.99 -10.04
CA ASP A 67 -16.65 9.02 -8.64
C ASP A 67 -15.63 8.35 -7.71
N PHE A 68 -15.11 7.18 -8.10
CA PHE A 68 -14.11 6.45 -7.32
C PHE A 68 -12.80 7.24 -7.17
N LEU A 69 -12.36 7.93 -8.23
CA LEU A 69 -11.14 8.74 -8.23
C LEU A 69 -11.30 10.04 -7.42
N LEU A 70 -12.52 10.56 -7.25
CA LEU A 70 -12.79 11.71 -6.37
C LEU A 70 -12.60 11.35 -4.90
N ASP A 71 -13.06 10.17 -4.50
CA ASP A 71 -12.98 9.71 -3.11
C ASP A 71 -11.63 9.09 -2.74
N ASN A 72 -10.85 8.67 -3.74
CA ASN A 72 -9.59 7.95 -3.55
C ASN A 72 -8.42 8.66 -4.24
N ASP A 73 -7.52 9.22 -3.43
CA ASP A 73 -6.23 9.73 -3.92
C ASP A 73 -5.30 8.55 -4.29
N LEU A 74 -5.49 8.04 -5.51
CA LEU A 74 -4.73 6.90 -6.01
C LEU A 74 -3.26 7.24 -6.27
N ALA A 75 -2.93 8.52 -6.53
CA ALA A 75 -1.55 8.96 -6.69
C ALA A 75 -0.79 8.85 -5.36
N ALA A 76 -1.35 9.39 -4.29
CA ALA A 76 -0.76 9.29 -2.95
C ALA A 76 -0.74 7.83 -2.46
N TYR A 77 -1.82 7.08 -2.68
CA TYR A 77 -1.87 5.65 -2.35
C TYR A 77 -0.74 4.88 -3.05
N PHE A 78 -0.58 5.05 -4.36
CA PHE A 78 0.41 4.30 -5.13
C PHE A 78 1.85 4.67 -4.76
N LEU A 79 2.13 5.96 -4.57
CA LEU A 79 3.43 6.39 -4.06
C LEU A 79 3.72 5.74 -2.70
N GLY A 80 2.73 5.69 -1.81
CA GLY A 80 2.85 5.02 -0.52
C GLY A 80 3.10 3.51 -0.64
N VAL A 81 2.48 2.83 -1.62
CA VAL A 81 2.76 1.42 -1.93
C VAL A 81 4.21 1.26 -2.41
N CYS A 82 4.69 2.12 -3.30
CA CYS A 82 6.09 2.11 -3.74
C CYS A 82 7.05 2.30 -2.56
N GLN A 83 6.72 3.19 -1.61
CA GLN A 83 7.50 3.38 -0.38
C GLN A 83 7.52 2.12 0.49
N ASN A 84 6.38 1.47 0.70
CA ASN A 84 6.29 0.23 1.48
C ASN A 84 7.15 -0.88 0.86
N PHE A 85 7.13 -1.03 -0.46
CA PHE A 85 8.01 -1.99 -1.14
C PHE A 85 9.49 -1.68 -0.96
N LYS A 86 9.88 -0.40 -0.86
CA LYS A 86 11.28 -0.02 -0.62
C LYS A 86 11.77 -0.31 0.79
N HIS A 87 10.89 -0.22 1.79
CA HIS A 87 11.26 -0.49 3.18
C HIS A 87 11.10 -1.96 3.54
N PHE A 88 10.06 -2.62 3.05
CA PHE A 88 9.61 -3.90 3.59
C PHE A 88 9.54 -5.02 2.55
N SER A 89 9.72 -4.74 1.26
CA SER A 89 9.49 -5.70 0.16
C SER A 89 8.05 -6.22 0.04
N PHE A 90 7.09 -5.64 0.77
CA PHE A 90 5.66 -5.90 0.61
C PHE A 90 4.85 -4.62 0.93
N ALA A 91 3.57 -4.62 0.57
CA ALA A 91 2.64 -3.55 0.92
C ALA A 91 1.26 -4.14 1.27
N VAL A 92 0.52 -3.47 2.15
CA VAL A 92 -0.82 -3.87 2.56
C VAL A 92 -1.82 -2.82 2.12
N SER A 93 -2.87 -3.29 1.44
CA SER A 93 -3.96 -2.45 0.95
C SER A 93 -5.28 -2.96 1.49
N VAL A 94 -6.01 -2.07 2.15
CA VAL A 94 -7.33 -2.33 2.71
C VAL A 94 -8.38 -1.84 1.72
N HIS A 95 -9.25 -2.76 1.32
CA HIS A 95 -10.34 -2.49 0.40
C HIS A 95 -11.63 -2.41 1.19
N PHE A 96 -12.31 -1.28 1.10
CA PHE A 96 -13.65 -1.12 1.65
C PHE A 96 -14.65 -1.39 0.54
N LEU A 97 -15.58 -2.29 0.82
CA LEU A 97 -16.69 -2.57 -0.06
C LEU A 97 -17.91 -1.75 0.35
N ASN A 98 -18.84 -1.55 -0.58
CA ASN A 98 -20.18 -1.10 -0.24
C ASN A 98 -20.96 -2.15 0.57
N GLU A 99 -22.14 -1.77 1.06
CA GLU A 99 -22.96 -2.56 1.98
C GLU A 99 -23.32 -3.95 1.47
N ASP A 100 -23.60 -4.10 0.17
CA ASP A 100 -23.91 -5.37 -0.49
C ASP A 100 -22.66 -6.11 -0.99
N GLY A 101 -21.46 -5.55 -0.81
CA GLY A 101 -20.19 -6.18 -1.19
C GLY A 101 -19.93 -6.22 -2.70
N SER A 102 -20.73 -5.54 -3.52
CA SER A 102 -20.67 -5.63 -4.98
C SER A 102 -19.56 -4.78 -5.61
N ARG A 103 -19.06 -3.75 -4.93
CA ARG A 103 -18.00 -2.87 -5.45
C ARG A 103 -17.07 -2.35 -4.36
N ILE A 104 -15.83 -2.06 -4.75
CA ILE A 104 -14.87 -1.35 -3.91
C ILE A 104 -15.22 0.13 -3.93
N VAL A 105 -15.40 0.74 -2.76
CA VAL A 105 -15.72 2.17 -2.62
C VAL A 105 -14.55 2.98 -2.09
N ARG A 106 -13.63 2.34 -1.35
CA ARG A 106 -12.46 3.03 -0.81
C ARG A 106 -11.24 2.13 -0.72
N LEU A 107 -10.07 2.73 -0.92
CA LEU A 107 -8.77 2.09 -0.83
C LEU A 107 -7.92 2.83 0.22
N LEU A 108 -7.36 2.08 1.17
CA LEU A 108 -6.42 2.62 2.15
C LEU A 108 -5.12 1.82 2.16
N ARG A 109 -4.00 2.54 2.24
CA ARG A 109 -2.70 1.95 2.54
C ARG A 109 -2.55 1.79 4.06
N LYS A 110 -1.97 0.67 4.49
CA LYS A 110 -1.53 0.44 5.87
C LYS A 110 -0.01 0.30 5.96
#